data_AF-A0A2V9F249-F1
#
_entry.id   AF-A0A2V9F249-F1
#
_cell.length_a   1.000
_cell.length_b   1.000
_cell.length_c   1.000
_cell.angle_alpha   90.00
_cell.angle_beta   90.00
_cell.angle_gamma   90.00
#
_symmetry.space_group_name_H-M   'P 1'
#
loop_
_entity.id
_entity.type
_entity.pdbx_description
1 polymer ?
#
loop_
_entity_poly.entity_id
_entity_poly.type
_entity_poly.pdbx_seq_one_letter_code
_entity_poly.pdbx_strand_id
1 'polypeptide(L)'
;MFSLWNPTEAAQDIAVTFYYGDGSGQYVLPVHLEAQASTMIDMAMLIAEIKPDADGNVIPPGIQEGSAVFASAKDTKENITLVIDGGLYNVSSATCGCTYITCCGYNQFGISPNPIYCVIGETMPCSTQMTDCYGNVGSIGPGTWSSSNTSVMTVDGSGNVTGVSVGSATIQFSSSNYFVNYTGTFCSPQPSCPQGAPTVQAPANVTPTVSGPNTVWYFGNLTVSGYTTSAHLTANGGDSSTTWNITAGSDKITVSSFTGSSISVLSSGTAFSSSVGDVTLTATANGQTSAPFLITTRTPNLSVLGTIITACDQDYGYKTTVNYTVKDQLGSTLPSHMPVNENWTTGVVPDYNGTNWRRGDPNGFDEPGSAFADAIQGEDASHTPLATCDGNSTAVEHWGQEWRVGSIATGFGSRIQTDTIQKYIGRATHTSIVSPAP
;
A
#
# COMPACT_ATOMS: atom_id res chain seq x y z
N MET A 1 -51.83 -32.02 -10.12
CA MET A 1 -52.65 -31.04 -10.87
C MET A 1 -52.05 -29.66 -10.67
N PHE A 2 -52.19 -28.78 -11.67
CA PHE A 2 -51.86 -27.36 -11.55
C PHE A 2 -53.09 -26.52 -11.89
N SER A 3 -53.48 -25.61 -11.01
CA SER A 3 -54.48 -24.59 -11.29
C SER A 3 -53.77 -23.31 -11.65
N LEU A 4 -54.10 -22.74 -12.81
CA LEU A 4 -53.50 -21.50 -13.32
C LEU A 4 -54.58 -20.43 -13.39
N TRP A 5 -54.27 -19.22 -12.94
CA TRP A 5 -55.16 -18.06 -13.06
C TRP A 5 -54.39 -16.84 -13.51
N ASN A 6 -54.88 -16.18 -14.55
CA ASN A 6 -54.37 -14.91 -15.03
C ASN A 6 -55.12 -13.79 -14.30
N PRO A 7 -54.53 -13.09 -13.33
CA PRO A 7 -55.21 -12.02 -12.60
C PRO A 7 -55.26 -10.69 -13.36
N THR A 8 -54.64 -10.60 -14.53
CA THR A 8 -54.47 -9.34 -15.27
C THR A 8 -55.67 -9.04 -16.17
N GLU A 9 -55.74 -7.80 -16.66
CA GLU A 9 -56.75 -7.33 -17.60
C GLU A 9 -56.41 -7.67 -19.07
N ALA A 10 -55.28 -8.33 -19.33
CA ALA A 10 -54.85 -8.73 -20.68
C ALA A 10 -54.72 -10.26 -20.77
N ALA A 11 -54.92 -10.81 -21.96
CA ALA A 11 -54.66 -12.22 -22.21
C ALA A 11 -53.15 -12.53 -22.11
N GLN A 12 -52.81 -13.74 -21.66
CA GLN A 12 -51.44 -14.21 -21.52
C GLN A 12 -51.28 -15.60 -22.15
N ASP A 13 -50.23 -15.77 -22.95
CA ASP A 13 -49.79 -17.06 -23.49
C ASP A 13 -48.64 -17.59 -22.66
N ILE A 14 -48.81 -18.78 -22.10
CA ILE A 14 -47.88 -19.42 -21.18
C ILE A 14 -47.40 -20.72 -21.81
N ALA A 15 -46.09 -20.93 -21.82
CA ALA A 15 -45.50 -22.23 -22.12
C ALA A 15 -45.22 -22.95 -20.80
N VAL A 16 -45.92 -24.07 -20.57
CA VAL A 16 -45.68 -24.94 -19.41
C VAL A 16 -44.79 -26.10 -19.86
N THR A 17 -43.54 -26.11 -19.43
CA THR A 17 -42.58 -27.17 -19.77
C THR A 17 -42.48 -28.15 -18.62
N PHE A 18 -42.86 -29.40 -18.84
CA PHE A 18 -42.69 -30.50 -17.89
C PHE A 18 -41.40 -31.25 -18.21
N TYR A 19 -40.48 -31.33 -17.26
CA TYR A 19 -39.26 -32.12 -17.37
C TYR A 19 -39.43 -33.44 -16.62
N TYR A 20 -39.04 -34.55 -17.23
CA TYR A 20 -39.14 -35.87 -16.64
C TYR A 20 -38.08 -36.05 -15.55
N GLY A 21 -38.46 -36.63 -14.40
CA GLY A 21 -37.55 -36.77 -13.26
C GLY A 21 -36.38 -37.73 -13.51
N ASP A 22 -36.50 -38.63 -14.48
CA ASP A 22 -35.41 -39.50 -14.95
C ASP A 22 -34.46 -38.82 -15.96
N GLY A 23 -34.73 -37.56 -16.32
CA GLY A 23 -33.95 -36.78 -17.28
C GLY A 23 -34.11 -37.22 -18.74
N SER A 24 -35.06 -38.10 -19.05
CA SER A 24 -35.20 -38.67 -20.40
C SER A 24 -35.78 -37.70 -21.44
N GLY A 25 -36.34 -36.56 -21.01
CA GLY A 25 -36.89 -35.56 -21.92
C GLY A 25 -37.77 -34.52 -21.23
N GLN A 26 -38.56 -33.82 -22.07
CA GLN A 26 -39.50 -32.80 -21.65
C GLN A 26 -40.79 -32.87 -22.50
N TYR A 27 -41.84 -32.21 -22.01
CA TYR A 27 -43.10 -32.00 -22.72
C TYR A 27 -43.57 -30.56 -22.57
N VAL A 28 -43.87 -29.88 -23.67
CA VAL A 28 -44.31 -28.47 -23.64
C VAL A 28 -45.80 -28.37 -23.90
N LEU A 29 -46.54 -27.85 -22.91
CA LEU A 29 -47.96 -27.55 -23.02
C LEU A 29 -48.18 -26.03 -23.21
N PRO A 30 -48.67 -25.59 -24.39
CA PRO A 30 -49.12 -24.21 -24.55
C PRO A 30 -50.45 -24.00 -23.83
N VAL A 31 -50.53 -22.93 -23.05
CA VAL A 31 -51.73 -22.54 -22.31
C VAL A 31 -52.05 -21.08 -22.61
N HIS A 32 -53.22 -20.83 -23.20
CA HIS A 32 -53.75 -19.49 -23.39
C HIS A 32 -54.75 -19.17 -22.28
N LEU A 33 -54.55 -18.05 -21.58
CA LEU A 33 -55.47 -17.54 -20.57
C LEU A 33 -55.93 -16.13 -20.94
N GLU A 34 -57.22 -15.99 -21.21
CA GLU A 34 -57.87 -14.68 -21.34
C GLU A 34 -57.72 -13.85 -20.05
N ALA A 35 -58.01 -12.56 -20.15
CA ALA A 35 -58.03 -11.67 -18.98
C ALA A 35 -58.92 -12.25 -17.87
N GLN A 36 -58.40 -12.28 -16.64
CA GLN A 36 -59.10 -12.81 -15.44
C GLN A 36 -59.51 -14.30 -15.52
N ALA A 37 -59.08 -15.06 -16.52
CA ALA A 37 -59.46 -16.46 -16.72
C ALA A 37 -58.56 -17.44 -15.96
N SER A 38 -59.11 -18.61 -15.64
CA SER A 38 -58.39 -19.72 -15.03
C SER A 38 -58.53 -21.01 -15.82
N THR A 39 -57.57 -21.91 -15.66
CA THR A 39 -57.60 -23.26 -16.20
C THR A 39 -56.97 -24.26 -15.23
N MET A 40 -57.17 -25.54 -15.47
CA MET A 40 -56.57 -26.62 -14.71
C MET A 40 -55.81 -27.56 -15.64
N ILE A 41 -54.60 -27.93 -15.24
CA ILE A 41 -53.78 -28.93 -15.88
C ILE A 41 -53.81 -30.20 -15.01
N ASP A 42 -54.49 -31.22 -15.53
CA ASP A 42 -54.45 -32.56 -14.96
C ASP A 42 -53.36 -33.39 -15.63
N MET A 43 -52.29 -33.66 -14.87
CA MET A 43 -51.16 -34.44 -15.35
C MET A 43 -51.54 -35.89 -15.66
N ALA A 44 -52.48 -36.48 -14.92
CA ALA A 44 -52.93 -37.85 -15.17
C ALA A 44 -53.65 -37.92 -16.52
N MET A 45 -54.46 -36.90 -16.83
CA MET A 45 -55.12 -36.77 -18.13
C MET A 45 -54.11 -36.58 -19.25
N LEU A 46 -53.13 -35.67 -19.10
CA LEU A 46 -52.09 -35.46 -20.12
C LEU A 46 -51.28 -36.72 -20.41
N ILE A 47 -50.91 -37.49 -19.38
CA ILE A 47 -50.20 -38.77 -19.53
C ILE A 47 -51.09 -39.81 -20.23
N ALA A 48 -52.38 -39.87 -19.87
CA ALA A 48 -53.32 -40.85 -20.42
C ALA A 48 -53.70 -40.56 -21.88
N GLU A 49 -53.71 -39.30 -22.30
CA GLU A 49 -54.03 -38.91 -23.67
C GLU A 49 -52.93 -39.27 -24.67
N ILE A 50 -51.67 -39.40 -24.22
CA ILE A 50 -50.48 -39.69 -25.06
C ILE A 50 -50.43 -38.73 -26.27
N LYS A 51 -50.88 -37.49 -26.07
CA LYS A 51 -50.89 -36.48 -27.12
C LYS A 51 -49.48 -35.91 -27.27
N PRO A 52 -48.89 -35.90 -28.48
CA PRO A 52 -47.59 -35.28 -28.67
C PRO A 52 -47.68 -33.75 -28.57
N ASP A 53 -46.64 -33.13 -28.00
CA ASP A 53 -46.43 -31.69 -28.08
C ASP A 53 -45.99 -31.27 -29.49
N ALA A 54 -45.69 -29.98 -29.67
CA ALA A 54 -45.28 -29.44 -30.97
C ALA A 54 -43.98 -30.05 -31.52
N ASP A 55 -43.11 -30.58 -30.63
CA ASP A 55 -41.84 -31.21 -30.98
C ASP A 55 -41.97 -32.74 -31.12
N GLY A 56 -43.17 -33.29 -30.93
CA GLY A 56 -43.46 -34.72 -31.02
C GLY A 56 -43.22 -35.49 -29.73
N ASN A 57 -42.91 -34.82 -28.61
CA ASN A 57 -42.70 -35.48 -27.33
C ASN A 57 -44.04 -35.84 -26.69
N VAL A 58 -44.09 -37.00 -26.05
CA VAL A 58 -45.21 -37.44 -25.20
C VAL A 58 -44.68 -37.68 -23.79
N ILE A 59 -45.52 -37.49 -22.77
CA ILE A 59 -45.16 -37.85 -21.39
C ILE A 59 -45.31 -39.37 -21.23
N PRO A 60 -44.22 -40.15 -21.05
CA PRO A 60 -44.32 -41.59 -20.95
C PRO A 60 -45.09 -42.03 -19.69
N PRO A 61 -45.96 -43.07 -19.75
CA PRO A 61 -46.72 -43.54 -18.59
C PRO A 61 -45.90 -43.99 -17.39
N GLY A 62 -44.61 -44.30 -17.60
CA GLY A 62 -43.67 -44.69 -16.55
C GLY A 62 -43.10 -43.52 -15.74
N ILE A 63 -43.28 -42.27 -16.20
CA ILE A 63 -42.79 -41.09 -15.49
C ILE A 63 -43.70 -40.78 -14.31
N GLN A 64 -43.16 -40.92 -13.09
CA GLN A 64 -43.89 -40.70 -11.83
C GLN A 64 -43.43 -39.43 -11.09
N GLU A 65 -42.31 -38.85 -11.50
CA GLU A 65 -41.72 -37.65 -10.93
C GLU A 65 -41.19 -36.74 -12.02
N GLY A 66 -41.03 -35.46 -11.72
CA GLY A 66 -40.60 -34.45 -12.67
C GLY A 66 -40.72 -33.04 -12.10
N SER A 67 -40.49 -32.05 -12.95
CA SER A 67 -40.65 -30.63 -12.62
C SER A 67 -41.44 -29.90 -13.70
N ALA A 68 -42.01 -28.75 -13.36
CA ALA A 68 -42.72 -27.90 -14.30
C ALA A 68 -42.15 -26.48 -14.25
N VAL A 69 -41.89 -25.90 -15.43
CA VAL A 69 -41.49 -24.50 -15.60
C VAL A 69 -42.61 -23.76 -16.31
N PHE A 70 -43.01 -22.63 -15.75
CA PHE A 70 -44.04 -21.74 -16.31
C PHE A 70 -43.35 -20.46 -16.80
N ALA A 71 -43.38 -20.21 -18.09
CA ALA A 71 -42.75 -19.04 -18.71
C ALA A 71 -43.68 -18.42 -19.76
N SER A 72 -43.39 -17.19 -20.21
CA SER A 72 -44.05 -16.64 -21.39
C SER A 72 -43.82 -17.56 -22.59
N ALA A 73 -44.85 -17.75 -23.41
CA ALA A 73 -44.75 -18.48 -24.66
C ALA A 73 -43.90 -17.77 -25.73
N LYS A 74 -43.60 -16.47 -25.59
CA LYS A 74 -42.78 -15.72 -26.56
C LYS A 74 -41.28 -15.78 -26.25
N ASP A 75 -40.90 -15.50 -25.00
CA ASP A 75 -39.51 -15.50 -24.55
C ASP A 75 -39.45 -15.68 -23.02
N THR A 76 -38.53 -16.52 -22.55
CA THR A 76 -38.19 -16.70 -21.12
C THR A 76 -37.85 -15.43 -20.36
N LYS A 77 -37.49 -14.34 -21.06
CA LYS A 77 -37.19 -13.02 -20.47
C LYS A 77 -38.40 -12.08 -20.39
N GLU A 78 -39.54 -12.42 -20.98
CA GLU A 78 -40.76 -11.62 -20.87
C GLU A 78 -41.43 -11.86 -19.51
N ASN A 79 -41.76 -10.77 -18.80
CA ASN A 79 -42.45 -10.85 -17.52
C ASN A 79 -43.91 -11.28 -17.72
N ILE A 80 -44.34 -12.28 -16.96
CA ILE A 80 -45.74 -12.71 -16.86
C ILE A 80 -46.27 -12.49 -15.44
N THR A 81 -47.59 -12.30 -15.31
CA THR A 81 -48.27 -12.31 -14.01
C THR A 81 -49.21 -13.50 -13.97
N LEU A 82 -48.85 -14.53 -13.21
CA LEU A 82 -49.59 -15.79 -13.16
C LEU A 82 -49.72 -16.26 -11.72
N VAL A 83 -50.93 -16.64 -11.32
CA VAL A 83 -51.18 -17.34 -10.06
C VAL A 83 -51.18 -18.85 -10.35
N ILE A 84 -50.36 -19.58 -9.60
CA ILE A 84 -50.16 -21.02 -9.77
C ILE A 84 -50.44 -21.69 -8.42
N ASP A 85 -51.35 -22.66 -8.43
CA ASP A 85 -51.53 -23.59 -7.34
C ASP A 85 -51.22 -25.01 -7.82
N GLY A 86 -50.31 -25.69 -7.11
CA GLY A 86 -49.81 -27.02 -7.50
C GLY A 86 -50.05 -28.02 -6.38
N GLY A 87 -50.78 -29.09 -6.67
CA GLY A 87 -51.09 -30.15 -5.71
C GLY A 87 -50.63 -31.51 -6.22
N LEU A 88 -49.80 -32.19 -5.41
CA LEU A 88 -49.55 -33.63 -5.51
C LEU A 88 -50.66 -34.36 -4.75
N TYR A 89 -51.69 -34.77 -5.48
CA TYR A 89 -52.84 -35.46 -4.93
C TYR A 89 -52.75 -36.95 -5.28
N ASN A 90 -52.61 -37.81 -4.26
CA ASN A 90 -52.82 -39.24 -4.47
C ASN A 90 -54.32 -39.52 -4.38
N VAL A 91 -54.96 -39.72 -5.53
CA VAL A 91 -56.40 -40.02 -5.65
C VAL A 91 -56.82 -41.31 -4.91
N SER A 92 -55.90 -42.25 -4.67
CA SER A 92 -56.20 -43.53 -4.02
C SER A 92 -56.13 -43.47 -2.49
N SER A 93 -55.26 -42.62 -1.93
CA SER A 93 -55.07 -42.48 -0.47
C SER A 93 -55.63 -41.16 0.09
N ALA A 94 -56.12 -40.25 -0.75
CA ALA A 94 -56.56 -38.90 -0.38
C ALA A 94 -55.52 -38.09 0.42
N THR A 95 -54.23 -38.38 0.23
CA THR A 95 -53.12 -37.67 0.87
C THR A 95 -52.55 -36.60 -0.06
N CYS A 96 -52.33 -35.40 0.47
CA CYS A 96 -51.60 -34.33 -0.22
C CYS A 96 -50.10 -34.43 0.11
N GLY A 97 -49.26 -34.50 -0.93
CA GLY A 97 -47.82 -34.31 -0.81
C GLY A 97 -47.45 -32.83 -0.90
N CYS A 98 -46.32 -32.45 -0.31
CA CYS A 98 -45.78 -31.11 -0.50
C CYS A 98 -45.16 -30.99 -1.89
N THR A 99 -45.36 -29.85 -2.56
CA THR A 99 -44.67 -29.52 -3.80
C THR A 99 -43.32 -28.90 -3.48
N TYR A 100 -42.30 -29.26 -4.27
CA TYR A 100 -41.00 -28.63 -4.21
C TYR A 100 -40.98 -27.44 -5.15
N ILE A 101 -40.69 -26.25 -4.63
CA ILE A 101 -40.46 -25.04 -5.41
C ILE A 101 -38.97 -24.70 -5.41
N THR A 102 -38.41 -24.44 -6.59
CA THR A 102 -37.07 -23.90 -6.73
C THR A 102 -37.17 -22.39 -6.87
N CYS A 103 -36.58 -21.68 -5.92
CA CYS A 103 -36.54 -20.23 -5.88
C CYS A 103 -35.20 -19.73 -6.41
N CYS A 104 -35.24 -18.88 -7.43
CA CYS A 104 -34.11 -18.05 -7.79
C CYS A 104 -34.26 -16.71 -7.08
N GLY A 105 -33.49 -16.51 -6.02
CA GLY A 105 -33.46 -15.29 -5.24
C GLY A 105 -32.02 -14.86 -4.98
N TYR A 106 -31.78 -14.17 -3.87
CA TYR A 106 -30.45 -13.78 -3.43
C TYR A 106 -29.83 -14.84 -2.53
N ASN A 107 -28.52 -15.06 -2.65
CA ASN A 107 -27.79 -16.06 -1.86
C ASN A 107 -26.47 -15.56 -1.27
N GLN A 108 -25.98 -14.41 -1.73
CA GLN A 108 -24.77 -13.77 -1.23
C GLN A 108 -25.11 -12.36 -0.81
N PHE A 109 -24.66 -11.97 0.38
CA PHE A 109 -24.91 -10.66 0.96
C PHE A 109 -23.62 -10.15 1.61
N GLY A 110 -23.38 -8.85 1.53
CA GLY A 110 -22.20 -8.25 2.15
C GLY A 110 -22.24 -6.73 2.22
N ILE A 111 -21.19 -6.17 2.80
CA ILE A 111 -20.83 -4.76 2.72
C ILE A 111 -19.57 -4.67 1.85
N SER A 112 -19.44 -3.61 1.05
CA SER A 112 -18.24 -3.33 0.26
C SER A 112 -17.74 -1.92 0.54
N PRO A 113 -16.42 -1.73 0.78
CA PRO A 113 -15.38 -2.78 0.82
C PRO A 113 -15.49 -3.70 2.06
N ASN A 114 -14.94 -4.90 1.98
CA ASN A 114 -14.82 -5.85 3.10
C ASN A 114 -13.47 -6.59 3.02
N PRO A 115 -12.57 -6.44 4.01
CA PRO A 115 -12.68 -5.61 5.20
C PRO A 115 -12.69 -4.10 4.89
N ILE A 116 -13.20 -3.29 5.83
CA ILE A 116 -13.20 -1.83 5.75
C ILE A 116 -11.90 -1.31 6.38
N TYR A 117 -11.17 -0.45 5.67
CA TYR A 117 -10.01 0.26 6.19
C TYR A 117 -10.26 1.77 6.15
N CYS A 118 -9.98 2.46 7.25
CA CYS A 118 -10.11 3.90 7.32
C CYS A 118 -8.93 4.53 8.05
N VAL A 119 -8.57 5.75 7.65
CA VAL A 119 -7.60 6.58 8.37
C VAL A 119 -8.34 7.40 9.41
N ILE A 120 -7.66 7.76 10.50
CA ILE A 120 -8.22 8.62 11.55
C ILE A 120 -8.67 9.95 10.94
N GLY A 121 -9.92 10.33 11.18
CA GLY A 121 -10.54 11.56 10.69
C GLY A 121 -11.11 11.48 9.28
N GLU A 122 -10.76 10.45 8.51
CA GLU A 122 -11.23 10.28 7.14
C GLU A 122 -12.56 9.50 7.10
N THR A 123 -13.29 9.66 5.99
CA THR A 123 -14.56 8.99 5.74
C THR A 123 -14.49 8.12 4.49
N MET A 124 -14.93 6.86 4.61
CA MET A 124 -15.01 5.88 3.54
C MET A 124 -16.48 5.56 3.23
N PRO A 125 -16.97 5.79 2.00
CA PRO A 125 -18.31 5.37 1.62
C PRO A 125 -18.37 3.84 1.51
N CYS A 126 -19.32 3.23 2.22
CA CYS A 126 -19.60 1.80 2.14
C CYS A 126 -20.98 1.57 1.55
N SER A 127 -21.15 0.46 0.84
CA SER A 127 -22.43 0.06 0.24
C SER A 127 -22.77 -1.37 0.60
N THR A 128 -24.05 -1.70 0.63
CA THR A 128 -24.49 -3.08 0.77
C THR A 128 -24.52 -3.74 -0.60
N GLN A 129 -24.31 -5.06 -0.63
CA GLN A 129 -24.34 -5.85 -1.85
C GLN A 129 -25.17 -7.11 -1.62
N MET A 130 -25.89 -7.51 -2.66
CA MET A 130 -26.56 -8.81 -2.75
C MET A 130 -26.43 -9.38 -4.17
N THR A 131 -26.22 -10.69 -4.29
CA THR A 131 -26.11 -11.36 -5.59
C THR A 131 -27.18 -12.43 -5.74
N ASP A 132 -27.86 -12.44 -6.88
CA ASP A 132 -28.90 -13.43 -7.19
C ASP A 132 -28.35 -14.73 -7.80
N CYS A 133 -29.23 -15.72 -8.02
CA CYS A 133 -28.84 -17.02 -8.56
C CYS A 133 -28.29 -16.95 -10.01
N TYR A 134 -28.51 -15.84 -10.72
CA TYR A 134 -27.99 -15.59 -12.07
C TYR A 134 -26.67 -14.82 -12.06
N GLY A 135 -26.18 -14.42 -10.89
CA GLY A 135 -24.96 -13.62 -10.75
C GLY A 135 -25.19 -12.11 -10.89
N ASN A 136 -26.43 -11.63 -10.91
CA ASN A 136 -26.70 -10.20 -10.93
C ASN A 136 -26.44 -9.59 -9.55
N VAL A 137 -25.69 -8.49 -9.52
CA VAL A 137 -25.36 -7.77 -8.29
C VAL A 137 -26.32 -6.60 -8.11
N GLY A 138 -26.91 -6.50 -6.92
CA GLY A 138 -27.74 -5.39 -6.47
C GLY A 138 -27.31 -4.86 -5.10
N SER A 139 -28.01 -3.84 -4.61
CA SER A 139 -27.84 -3.30 -3.26
C SER A 139 -28.99 -3.76 -2.39
N ILE A 140 -28.70 -4.10 -1.13
CA ILE A 140 -29.76 -4.33 -0.15
C ILE A 140 -30.54 -3.01 -0.02
N GLY A 141 -31.88 -3.11 0.03
CA GLY A 141 -32.78 -1.95 0.14
C GLY A 141 -32.57 -1.12 1.42
N PRO A 142 -33.46 -0.16 1.73
CA PRO A 142 -33.28 0.74 2.88
C PRO A 142 -33.14 -0.03 4.19
N GLY A 143 -32.34 0.51 5.11
CA GLY A 143 -32.05 -0.14 6.39
C GLY A 143 -31.24 0.75 7.31
N THR A 144 -30.74 0.16 8.40
CA THR A 144 -30.01 0.87 9.44
C THR A 144 -28.58 0.38 9.52
N TRP A 145 -27.65 1.33 9.52
CA TRP A 145 -26.23 1.10 9.78
C TRP A 145 -25.91 1.24 11.27
N SER A 146 -24.97 0.44 11.76
CA SER A 146 -24.45 0.55 13.11
C SER A 146 -22.97 0.13 13.17
N SER A 147 -22.28 0.62 14.19
CA SER A 147 -20.90 0.24 14.52
C SER A 147 -20.88 -0.44 15.88
N SER A 148 -20.15 -1.55 16.01
CA SER A 148 -19.94 -2.21 17.30
C SER A 148 -19.08 -1.40 18.27
N ASN A 149 -18.32 -0.40 17.77
CA ASN A 149 -17.46 0.45 18.60
C ASN A 149 -17.30 1.85 17.99
N THR A 150 -18.17 2.78 18.42
CA THR A 150 -18.19 4.17 17.93
C THR A 150 -16.99 5.01 18.39
N SER A 151 -16.23 4.57 19.39
CA SER A 151 -14.98 5.24 19.78
C SER A 151 -13.83 4.98 18.79
N VAL A 152 -13.93 3.94 17.96
CA VAL A 152 -12.97 3.57 16.91
C VAL A 152 -13.46 3.97 15.53
N MET A 153 -14.72 3.67 15.20
CA MET A 153 -15.35 4.05 13.93
C MET A 153 -16.82 4.35 14.10
N THR A 154 -17.29 5.40 13.44
CA THR A 154 -18.71 5.72 13.30
C THR A 154 -19.20 5.40 11.90
N VAL A 155 -20.51 5.22 11.74
CA VAL A 155 -21.16 5.07 10.44
C VAL A 155 -22.45 5.89 10.45
N ASP A 156 -22.70 6.64 9.38
CA ASP A 156 -23.94 7.41 9.23
C ASP A 156 -25.08 6.58 8.59
N GLY A 157 -26.27 7.17 8.48
CA GLY A 157 -27.42 6.50 7.88
C GLY A 157 -27.28 6.18 6.39
N SER A 158 -26.29 6.75 5.70
CA SER A 158 -26.01 6.52 4.27
C SER A 158 -24.90 5.50 4.05
N GLY A 159 -24.30 4.96 5.11
CA GLY A 159 -23.18 4.02 5.02
C GLY A 159 -21.82 4.67 4.90
N ASN A 160 -21.69 5.96 5.21
CA ASN A 160 -20.38 6.61 5.28
C ASN A 160 -19.71 6.28 6.62
N VAL A 161 -18.58 5.57 6.56
CA VAL A 161 -17.84 5.09 7.73
C VAL A 161 -16.66 6.03 8.01
N THR A 162 -16.58 6.59 9.22
CA THR A 162 -15.52 7.54 9.61
C THR A 162 -14.60 6.95 10.67
N GLY A 163 -13.29 7.05 10.45
CA GLY A 163 -12.28 6.64 11.43
C GLY A 163 -12.17 7.64 12.58
N VAL A 164 -12.26 7.18 13.83
CA VAL A 164 -12.19 8.04 15.04
C VAL A 164 -10.88 7.84 15.78
N SER A 165 -10.49 6.59 16.03
CA SER A 165 -9.24 6.25 16.72
C SER A 165 -8.73 4.88 16.27
N VAL A 166 -7.46 4.58 16.54
CA VAL A 166 -6.84 3.30 16.15
C VAL A 166 -7.49 2.14 16.89
N GLY A 167 -7.89 1.11 16.14
CA GLY A 167 -8.52 -0.08 16.69
C GLY A 167 -9.32 -0.85 15.65
N SER A 168 -10.19 -1.72 16.14
CA SER A 168 -11.12 -2.50 15.31
C SER A 168 -12.58 -2.30 15.74
N ALA A 169 -13.47 -2.42 14.77
CA ALA A 169 -14.91 -2.43 14.94
C ALA A 169 -15.55 -3.37 13.91
N THR A 170 -16.83 -3.66 14.07
CA THR A 170 -17.66 -4.32 13.05
C THR A 170 -18.74 -3.36 12.63
N ILE A 171 -18.83 -3.08 11.34
CA ILE A 171 -19.92 -2.31 10.76
C ILE A 171 -21.02 -3.28 10.35
N GLN A 172 -22.26 -2.99 10.77
CA GLN A 172 -23.42 -3.80 10.48
C GLN A 172 -24.45 -2.98 9.70
N PHE A 173 -25.16 -3.65 8.80
CA PHE A 173 -26.36 -3.14 8.16
C PHE A 173 -27.52 -4.11 8.35
N SER A 174 -28.68 -3.59 8.76
CA SER A 174 -29.93 -4.33 8.90
C SER A 174 -31.01 -3.73 8.02
N SER A 175 -31.51 -4.52 7.07
CA SER A 175 -32.59 -4.12 6.15
C SER A 175 -33.97 -3.98 6.81
N SER A 176 -34.14 -4.50 8.05
CA SER A 176 -35.33 -4.48 8.91
C SER A 176 -36.67 -4.84 8.23
N ASN A 177 -37.20 -3.98 7.36
CA ASN A 177 -38.50 -4.13 6.69
C ASN A 177 -38.39 -4.37 5.18
N TYR A 178 -37.18 -4.52 4.63
CA TYR A 178 -36.96 -4.87 3.23
C TYR A 178 -36.69 -6.37 3.09
N PHE A 179 -37.68 -7.09 2.54
CA PHE A 179 -37.63 -8.53 2.35
C PHE A 179 -37.16 -8.90 0.95
N VAL A 180 -36.28 -9.90 0.87
CA VAL A 180 -35.84 -10.50 -0.40
C VAL A 180 -36.18 -11.98 -0.43
N ASN A 181 -36.39 -12.53 -1.63
CA ASN A 181 -36.49 -13.97 -1.81
C ASN A 181 -35.10 -14.59 -1.72
N TYR A 182 -34.98 -15.72 -1.01
CA TYR A 182 -33.74 -16.50 -0.97
C TYR A 182 -33.70 -17.58 -2.05
N THR A 183 -32.49 -17.89 -2.52
CA THR A 183 -32.28 -19.04 -3.40
C THR A 183 -32.38 -20.35 -2.63
N GLY A 184 -33.06 -21.34 -3.19
CA GLY A 184 -33.11 -22.69 -2.63
C GLY A 184 -34.26 -23.52 -3.19
N THR A 185 -34.30 -24.80 -2.80
CA THR A 185 -35.43 -25.68 -3.10
C THR A 185 -36.18 -25.95 -1.80
N PHE A 186 -37.47 -25.66 -1.79
CA PHE A 186 -38.30 -25.68 -0.57
C PHE A 186 -39.51 -26.55 -0.76
N CYS A 187 -39.86 -27.27 0.30
CA CYS A 187 -41.02 -28.14 0.38
C CYS A 187 -42.09 -27.40 1.18
N SER A 188 -43.18 -26.95 0.54
CA SER A 188 -44.22 -26.17 1.22
C SER A 188 -45.63 -26.53 0.72
N PRO A 189 -46.64 -26.58 1.62
CA PRO A 189 -48.05 -26.74 1.22
C PRO A 189 -48.63 -25.49 0.53
N GLN A 190 -47.91 -24.37 0.56
CA GLN A 190 -48.22 -23.13 -0.17
C GLN A 190 -46.94 -22.72 -0.91
N PRO A 191 -46.88 -22.78 -2.25
CA PRO A 191 -45.65 -22.56 -3.00
C PRO A 191 -45.28 -21.07 -3.03
N SER A 192 -44.55 -20.61 -2.02
CA SER A 192 -43.95 -19.28 -2.00
C SER A 192 -42.46 -19.37 -1.65
N CYS A 193 -41.67 -18.47 -2.24
CA CYS A 193 -40.26 -18.40 -1.93
C CYS A 193 -40.04 -17.84 -0.52
N PRO A 194 -39.15 -18.44 0.29
CA PRO A 194 -38.82 -17.90 1.60
C PRO A 194 -38.28 -16.49 1.48
N GLN A 195 -38.87 -15.61 2.25
CA GLN A 195 -38.46 -14.23 2.35
C GLN A 195 -37.77 -13.97 3.69
N GLY A 196 -36.77 -13.09 3.67
CA GLY A 196 -36.22 -12.55 4.90
C GLY A 196 -35.55 -11.20 4.70
N ALA A 197 -35.35 -10.53 5.82
CA ALA A 197 -34.64 -9.27 5.89
C ALA A 197 -33.15 -9.55 6.11
N PRO A 198 -32.27 -9.38 5.11
CA PRO A 198 -30.85 -9.65 5.27
C PRO A 198 -30.21 -8.69 6.28
N THR A 199 -29.31 -9.24 7.08
CA THR A 199 -28.41 -8.50 7.97
C THR A 199 -26.98 -8.87 7.60
N VAL A 200 -26.15 -7.87 7.33
CA VAL A 200 -24.76 -8.06 6.88
C VAL A 200 -23.80 -7.33 7.79
N GLN A 201 -22.56 -7.82 7.83
CA GLN A 201 -21.50 -7.25 8.65
C GLN A 201 -20.18 -7.25 7.87
N ALA A 202 -19.34 -6.26 8.15
CA ALA A 202 -17.95 -6.24 7.70
C ALA A 202 -17.03 -5.83 8.86
N PRO A 203 -15.90 -6.54 9.06
CA PRO A 203 -14.85 -6.08 9.95
C PRO A 203 -14.26 -4.76 9.42
N ALA A 204 -13.93 -3.87 10.34
CA ALA A 204 -13.43 -2.54 10.05
C ALA A 204 -12.24 -2.18 10.95
N ASN A 205 -11.16 -1.67 10.37
CA ASN A 205 -9.91 -1.40 11.07
C ASN A 205 -9.40 0.02 10.79
N VAL A 206 -8.99 0.72 11.84
CA VAL A 206 -8.23 1.97 11.77
C VAL A 206 -6.80 1.68 12.21
N THR A 207 -5.84 1.89 11.32
CA THR A 207 -4.41 1.69 11.62
C THR A 207 -3.74 3.00 12.04
N PRO A 208 -2.69 2.96 12.88
CA PRO A 208 -1.89 4.14 13.14
C PRO A 208 -1.13 4.57 11.87
N THR A 209 -0.75 5.85 11.80
CA THR A 209 0.13 6.36 10.74
C THR A 209 1.43 6.87 11.35
N VAL A 210 2.56 6.61 10.69
CA VAL A 210 3.86 7.12 11.14
C VAL A 210 4.19 8.40 10.38
N SER A 211 4.57 9.44 11.10
CA SER A 211 4.99 10.73 10.54
C SER A 211 6.33 11.19 11.14
N GLY A 212 7.13 11.86 10.34
CA GLY A 212 8.42 12.43 10.73
C GLY A 212 9.38 12.49 9.56
N PRO A 213 10.64 12.91 9.78
CA PRO A 213 11.66 12.88 8.74
C PRO A 213 11.95 11.45 8.28
N ASN A 214 12.15 11.26 6.98
CA ASN A 214 12.49 9.97 6.37
C ASN A 214 14.00 9.82 6.08
N THR A 215 14.82 10.77 6.53
CA THR A 215 16.26 10.77 6.32
C THR A 215 16.96 11.11 7.62
N VAL A 216 18.02 10.36 7.96
CA VAL A 216 18.86 10.62 9.13
C VAL A 216 20.33 10.71 8.68
N TRP A 217 20.95 11.85 8.95
CA TRP A 217 22.34 12.11 8.58
C TRP A 217 23.32 11.83 9.72
N TYR A 218 24.52 11.38 9.36
CA TYR A 218 25.62 11.12 10.28
C TYR A 218 26.86 11.94 9.93
N PHE A 219 27.31 12.75 10.89
CA PHE A 219 28.49 13.62 10.82
C PHE A 219 29.46 13.35 11.99
N GLY A 220 29.78 12.08 12.26
CA GLY A 220 30.66 11.73 13.38
C GLY A 220 30.10 12.13 14.75
N ASN A 221 28.81 11.86 15.00
CA ASN A 221 28.06 12.25 16.21
C ASN A 221 27.84 13.76 16.41
N LEU A 222 28.09 14.59 15.38
CA LEU A 222 27.78 16.01 15.43
C LEU A 222 26.37 16.31 14.91
N THR A 223 25.77 17.37 15.46
CA THR A 223 24.56 17.98 14.92
C THR A 223 24.95 19.12 13.99
N VAL A 224 24.47 19.06 12.74
CA VAL A 224 24.81 20.03 11.70
C VAL A 224 23.53 20.72 11.23
N SER A 225 23.56 22.06 11.19
CA SER A 225 22.39 22.85 10.77
C SER A 225 21.97 22.51 9.34
N GLY A 226 20.67 22.37 9.12
CA GLY A 226 20.10 21.98 7.82
C GLY A 226 20.11 20.48 7.53
N TYR A 227 20.59 19.64 8.47
CA TYR A 227 20.50 18.19 8.37
C TYR A 227 19.74 17.60 9.55
N THR A 228 18.84 16.66 9.26
CA THR A 228 18.21 15.86 10.30
C THR A 228 19.19 14.81 10.80
N THR A 229 19.88 15.07 11.91
CA THR A 229 20.77 14.10 12.57
C THR A 229 20.03 13.22 13.60
N SER A 230 18.81 13.63 13.99
CA SER A 230 17.86 12.86 14.78
C SER A 230 16.47 13.01 14.16
N ALA A 231 15.89 11.91 13.67
CA ALA A 231 14.52 11.91 13.17
C ALA A 231 13.56 11.60 14.33
N HIS A 232 12.76 12.59 14.71
CA HIS A 232 11.63 12.39 15.61
C HIS A 232 10.45 11.85 14.84
N LEU A 233 10.05 10.61 15.15
CA LEU A 233 8.90 9.93 14.54
C LEU A 233 7.76 9.85 15.53
N THR A 234 6.55 10.04 15.03
CA THR A 234 5.30 9.96 15.80
C THR A 234 4.38 8.92 15.18
N ALA A 235 3.82 8.04 16.00
CA ALA A 235 2.73 7.14 15.62
C ALA A 235 1.40 7.83 15.93
N ASN A 236 0.78 8.44 14.92
CA ASN A 236 -0.49 9.13 15.04
C ASN A 236 -1.60 8.12 15.36
N GLY A 237 -2.37 8.44 16.40
CA GLY A 237 -3.37 7.53 16.98
C GLY A 237 -2.78 6.46 17.90
N GLY A 238 -1.47 6.47 18.14
CA GLY A 238 -0.81 5.66 19.15
C GLY A 238 -0.74 6.38 20.51
N ASP A 239 -0.52 5.60 21.56
CA ASP A 239 -0.29 6.06 22.94
C ASP A 239 1.03 5.50 23.51
N SER A 240 1.22 5.56 24.83
CA SER A 240 2.42 5.04 25.50
C SER A 240 2.62 3.53 25.36
N SER A 241 1.58 2.77 25.01
CA SER A 241 1.65 1.32 24.77
C SER A 241 2.04 0.96 23.34
N THR A 242 2.08 1.95 22.43
CA THR A 242 2.51 1.74 21.03
C THR A 242 3.86 1.07 20.99
N THR A 243 3.99 0.04 20.16
CA THR A 243 5.26 -0.66 19.94
C THR A 243 5.82 -0.33 18.56
N TRP A 244 7.13 -0.21 18.48
CA TRP A 244 7.86 0.03 17.24
C TRP A 244 8.65 -1.21 16.87
N ASN A 245 8.64 -1.56 15.60
CA ASN A 245 9.40 -2.69 15.09
C ASN A 245 10.22 -2.27 13.87
N ILE A 246 11.50 -2.64 13.86
CA ILE A 246 12.37 -2.45 12.71
C ILE A 246 12.32 -3.75 11.91
N THR A 247 11.75 -3.68 10.71
CA THR A 247 11.53 -4.85 9.85
C THR A 247 12.65 -5.04 8.83
N ALA A 248 13.46 -4.01 8.57
CA ALA A 248 14.67 -4.08 7.75
C ALA A 248 15.69 -2.99 8.13
N GLY A 249 16.98 -3.28 7.98
CA GLY A 249 18.06 -2.30 8.15
C GLY A 249 18.35 -1.90 9.61
N SER A 250 18.16 -2.81 10.57
CA SER A 250 18.38 -2.54 12.00
C SER A 250 19.83 -2.24 12.38
N ASP A 251 20.79 -2.66 11.57
CA ASP A 251 22.22 -2.36 11.71
C ASP A 251 22.57 -0.90 11.36
N LYS A 252 21.67 -0.20 10.63
CA LYS A 252 21.90 1.16 10.12
C LYS A 252 21.39 2.26 11.05
N ILE A 253 20.53 1.93 12.01
CA ILE A 253 19.91 2.89 12.92
C ILE A 253 20.00 2.45 14.37
N THR A 254 19.81 3.42 15.26
CA THR A 254 19.48 3.19 16.67
C THR A 254 18.21 3.97 16.99
N VAL A 255 17.40 3.43 17.91
CA VAL A 255 16.14 4.06 18.33
C VAL A 255 16.16 4.33 19.83
N SER A 256 15.53 5.43 20.24
CA SER A 256 15.49 5.82 21.66
C SER A 256 14.68 4.85 22.54
N SER A 257 13.70 4.17 21.95
CA SER A 257 12.81 3.20 22.60
C SER A 257 12.14 2.33 21.54
N PHE A 258 11.68 1.14 21.91
CA PHE A 258 10.78 0.32 21.10
C PHE A 258 9.31 0.45 21.53
N THR A 259 9.03 1.33 22.51
CA THR A 259 7.69 1.63 22.99
C THR A 259 7.46 3.14 23.12
N GLY A 260 6.20 3.56 23.02
CA GLY A 260 5.76 4.95 23.14
C GLY A 260 5.16 5.52 21.85
N SER A 261 4.38 6.59 21.98
CA SER A 261 3.72 7.26 20.85
C SER A 261 4.70 7.99 19.92
N SER A 262 5.94 8.21 20.36
CA SER A 262 7.01 8.79 19.55
C SER A 262 8.36 8.20 19.93
N ILE A 263 9.27 8.17 18.96
CA ILE A 263 10.66 7.72 19.12
C ILE A 263 11.60 8.69 18.41
N SER A 264 12.86 8.69 18.83
CA SER A 264 13.95 9.33 18.08
C SER A 264 14.77 8.25 17.38
N VAL A 265 15.07 8.46 16.11
CA VAL A 265 15.90 7.58 15.29
C VAL A 265 17.19 8.30 14.95
N LEU A 266 18.31 7.67 15.29
CA LEU A 266 19.67 8.11 14.96
C LEU A 266 20.29 7.12 13.98
N SER A 267 21.26 7.57 13.19
CA SER A 267 22.12 6.64 12.43
C SER A 267 22.99 5.81 13.39
N SER A 268 23.29 4.56 13.03
CA SER A 268 24.21 3.72 13.81
C SER A 268 25.66 4.17 13.70
N GLY A 269 25.99 4.99 12.69
CA GLY A 269 27.35 5.46 12.40
C GLY A 269 28.29 4.39 11.88
N THR A 270 27.84 3.15 11.72
CA THR A 270 28.67 1.99 11.31
C THR A 270 28.17 1.32 10.03
N ALA A 271 26.86 1.43 9.74
CA ALA A 271 26.27 1.00 8.49
C ALA A 271 25.33 2.10 7.96
N PHE A 272 25.34 2.31 6.65
CA PHE A 272 24.54 3.34 5.99
C PHE A 272 23.65 2.73 4.91
N SER A 273 22.63 3.48 4.49
CA SER A 273 21.76 3.03 3.40
C SER A 273 22.54 2.81 2.10
N SER A 274 22.20 1.71 1.45
CA SER A 274 22.66 1.30 0.11
C SER A 274 21.66 1.67 -0.99
N SER A 275 20.42 1.94 -0.62
CA SER A 275 19.39 2.52 -1.49
C SER A 275 18.46 3.41 -0.67
N VAL A 276 17.73 4.31 -1.33
CA VAL A 276 16.74 5.16 -0.67
C VAL A 276 15.65 4.29 -0.03
N GLY A 277 15.36 4.52 1.26
CA GLY A 277 14.28 3.85 1.99
C GLY A 277 14.56 2.39 2.36
N ASP A 278 15.81 1.98 2.50
CA ASP A 278 16.19 0.59 2.80
C ASP A 278 16.17 0.21 4.29
N VAL A 279 15.80 1.15 5.15
CA VAL A 279 15.45 0.91 6.56
C VAL A 279 13.94 1.02 6.68
N THR A 280 13.31 0.01 7.28
CA THR A 280 11.84 -0.08 7.34
C THR A 280 11.37 -0.25 8.78
N LEU A 281 10.41 0.59 9.19
CA LEU A 281 9.80 0.52 10.52
C LEU A 281 8.28 0.43 10.43
N THR A 282 7.67 -0.17 11.44
CA THR A 282 6.21 -0.16 11.64
C THR A 282 5.89 0.20 13.09
N ALA A 283 4.80 0.92 13.30
CA ALA A 283 4.24 1.18 14.63
C ALA A 283 2.95 0.36 14.82
N THR A 284 2.79 -0.27 15.98
CA THR A 284 1.60 -1.04 16.33
C THR A 284 0.93 -0.45 17.55
N ALA A 285 -0.32 -0.02 17.41
CA ALA A 285 -1.15 0.54 18.48
C ALA A 285 -2.52 -0.15 18.48
N ASN A 286 -3.05 -0.49 19.65
CA ASN A 286 -4.34 -1.19 19.82
C ASN A 286 -4.49 -2.44 18.91
N GLY A 287 -3.41 -3.19 18.72
CA GLY A 287 -3.37 -4.39 17.87
C GLY A 287 -3.38 -4.12 16.35
N GLN A 288 -3.39 -2.86 15.92
CA GLN A 288 -3.34 -2.46 14.52
C GLN A 288 -1.94 -1.96 14.16
N THR A 289 -1.40 -2.46 13.05
CA THR A 289 -0.05 -2.11 12.56
C THR A 289 -0.14 -1.07 11.47
N SER A 290 0.73 -0.06 11.51
CA SER A 290 0.84 0.96 10.46
C SER A 290 1.32 0.36 9.14
N ALA A 291 1.09 1.09 8.04
CA ALA A 291 1.90 0.87 6.85
C ALA A 291 3.40 1.05 7.17
N PRO A 292 4.31 0.40 6.42
CA PRO A 292 5.74 0.57 6.60
C PRO A 292 6.18 2.03 6.39
N PHE A 293 6.99 2.54 7.31
CA PHE A 293 7.67 3.83 7.21
C PHE A 293 9.13 3.60 6.81
N LEU A 294 9.54 4.24 5.72
CA LEU A 294 10.86 4.05 5.12
C LEU A 294 11.81 5.16 5.55
N ILE A 295 13.02 4.79 5.97
CA ILE A 295 14.10 5.71 6.36
C ILE A 295 15.30 5.47 5.47
N THR A 296 16.02 6.54 5.16
CA THR A 296 17.36 6.50 4.55
C THR A 296 18.37 7.06 5.53
N THR A 297 19.39 6.29 5.90
CA THR A 297 20.54 6.82 6.65
C THR A 297 21.58 7.31 5.66
N ARG A 298 22.12 8.51 5.89
CA ARG A 298 23.08 9.16 4.99
C ARG A 298 24.31 9.61 5.74
N THR A 299 25.45 9.59 5.06
CA THR A 299 26.68 10.19 5.57
C THR A 299 27.42 10.85 4.42
N PRO A 300 28.12 11.98 4.65
CA PRO A 300 29.01 12.55 3.65
C PRO A 300 30.05 11.53 3.19
N ASN A 301 30.27 11.50 1.88
CA ASN A 301 31.17 10.62 1.18
C ASN A 301 31.81 11.43 0.05
N LEU A 302 33.10 11.75 0.20
CA LEU A 302 33.77 12.44 -0.88
C LEU A 302 33.90 11.47 -2.07
N SER A 303 33.57 11.95 -3.26
CA SER A 303 33.52 11.10 -4.45
C SER A 303 33.89 11.81 -5.74
N VAL A 304 34.09 13.14 -5.70
CA VAL A 304 34.36 13.93 -6.91
C VAL A 304 35.51 14.90 -6.68
N LEU A 305 36.70 14.50 -7.15
CA LEU A 305 37.81 15.41 -7.37
C LEU A 305 37.51 16.25 -8.62
N GLY A 306 37.55 17.57 -8.45
CA GLY A 306 37.35 18.55 -9.50
C GLY A 306 38.65 18.92 -10.21
N THR A 307 38.68 20.12 -10.79
CA THR A 307 39.86 20.63 -11.48
C THR A 307 40.97 21.01 -10.51
N ILE A 308 42.21 20.68 -10.86
CA ILE A 308 43.42 21.18 -10.21
C ILE A 308 43.99 22.28 -11.08
N ILE A 309 44.15 23.48 -10.51
CA ILE A 309 44.65 24.65 -11.23
C ILE A 309 45.84 25.21 -10.48
N THR A 310 46.99 25.36 -11.15
CA THR A 310 48.15 26.09 -10.62
C THR A 310 48.27 27.42 -11.35
N ALA A 311 48.27 28.51 -10.58
CA ALA A 311 48.48 29.86 -11.08
C ALA A 311 49.74 30.46 -10.45
N CYS A 312 50.37 31.40 -11.16
CA CYS A 312 51.53 32.09 -10.65
C CYS A 312 51.14 33.10 -9.59
N ASP A 313 51.89 33.12 -8.51
CA ASP A 313 51.69 33.99 -7.37
C ASP A 313 52.97 34.81 -7.16
N GLN A 314 52.85 36.13 -7.07
CA GLN A 314 54.03 37.01 -6.99
C GLN A 314 54.75 36.89 -5.66
N ASP A 315 54.03 36.52 -4.60
CA ASP A 315 54.55 36.45 -3.25
C ASP A 315 55.09 35.05 -2.93
N TYR A 316 54.40 34.01 -3.41
CA TYR A 316 54.68 32.61 -3.04
C TYR A 316 55.20 31.74 -4.21
N GLY A 317 55.51 32.35 -5.36
CA GLY A 317 55.88 31.66 -6.60
C GLY A 317 54.66 31.07 -7.31
N TYR A 318 53.89 30.21 -6.64
CA TYR A 318 52.67 29.62 -7.18
C TYR A 318 51.56 29.47 -6.13
N LYS A 319 50.32 29.34 -6.61
CA LYS A 319 49.16 28.87 -5.85
C LYS A 319 48.47 27.75 -6.62
N THR A 320 48.39 26.58 -6.03
CA THR A 320 47.60 25.46 -6.56
C THR A 320 46.27 25.36 -5.83
N THR A 321 45.18 25.30 -6.58
CA THR A 321 43.83 25.08 -6.05
C THR A 321 43.31 23.73 -6.49
N VAL A 322 42.93 22.88 -5.52
CA VAL A 322 42.35 21.56 -5.72
C VAL A 322 40.87 21.63 -5.37
N ASN A 323 39.99 21.51 -6.38
CA ASN A 323 38.55 21.62 -6.17
C ASN A 323 37.94 20.26 -5.84
N TYR A 324 36.94 20.24 -4.98
CA TYR A 324 36.24 19.04 -4.53
C TYR A 324 34.73 19.24 -4.52
N THR A 325 33.98 18.15 -4.69
CA THR A 325 32.55 18.10 -4.40
C THR A 325 32.24 16.86 -3.58
N VAL A 326 31.61 17.08 -2.43
CA VAL A 326 31.16 16.06 -1.49
C VAL A 326 29.78 15.59 -1.92
N LYS A 327 29.61 14.27 -1.98
CA LYS A 327 28.30 13.65 -2.14
C LYS A 327 28.02 12.86 -0.87
N ASP A 328 26.87 12.24 -0.77
CA ASP A 328 26.67 11.19 0.22
C ASP A 328 27.06 9.83 -0.35
N GLN A 329 26.96 8.79 0.47
CA GLN A 329 27.31 7.43 0.08
C GLN A 329 26.41 6.84 -1.02
N LEU A 330 25.30 7.51 -1.36
CA LEU A 330 24.42 7.16 -2.48
C LEU A 330 24.71 8.00 -3.75
N GLY A 331 25.74 8.84 -3.72
CA GLY A 331 26.14 9.70 -4.83
C GLY A 331 25.26 10.94 -5.01
N SER A 332 24.42 11.29 -4.04
CA SER A 332 23.62 12.52 -4.08
C SER A 332 24.40 13.70 -3.52
N THR A 333 24.18 14.91 -4.04
CA THR A 333 24.76 16.13 -3.45
C THR A 333 24.13 16.41 -2.09
N LEU A 334 24.92 16.96 -1.17
CA LEU A 334 24.42 17.34 0.14
C LEU A 334 23.38 18.48 0.03
N PRO A 335 22.26 18.42 0.77
CA PRO A 335 21.13 19.34 0.62
C PRO A 335 21.30 20.72 1.24
N SER A 336 22.34 20.96 2.06
CA SER A 336 22.53 22.19 2.83
C SER A 336 24.00 22.61 2.87
N HIS A 337 24.30 23.72 3.55
CA HIS A 337 25.65 24.15 3.90
C HIS A 337 26.46 23.02 4.51
N MET A 338 27.76 22.99 4.24
CA MET A 338 28.61 21.88 4.63
C MET A 338 29.89 22.42 5.30
N PRO A 339 29.93 22.48 6.64
CA PRO A 339 31.15 22.78 7.35
C PRO A 339 32.18 21.70 7.07
N VAL A 340 33.35 22.09 6.57
CA VAL A 340 34.46 21.21 6.22
C VAL A 340 35.71 21.66 6.97
N ASN A 341 36.52 20.73 7.41
CA ASN A 341 37.82 21.02 8.01
C ASN A 341 38.89 20.08 7.51
N GLU A 342 40.08 20.65 7.45
CA GLU A 342 41.32 19.97 7.21
C GLU A 342 41.94 19.53 8.54
N ASN A 343 42.66 18.41 8.52
CA ASN A 343 43.44 17.94 9.66
C ASN A 343 44.74 17.27 9.20
N TRP A 344 45.86 17.59 9.86
CA TRP A 344 47.15 16.97 9.59
C TRP A 344 47.25 15.60 10.24
N THR A 345 47.57 14.57 9.45
CA THR A 345 47.70 13.20 9.94
C THR A 345 49.15 12.80 10.21
N THR A 346 50.12 13.51 9.63
CA THR A 346 51.56 13.30 9.87
C THR A 346 52.32 14.62 10.10
N GLY A 347 53.56 14.51 10.57
CA GLY A 347 54.52 15.61 10.50
C GLY A 347 54.98 15.90 9.07
N VAL A 348 55.67 17.04 8.88
CA VAL A 348 56.31 17.42 7.61
C VAL A 348 57.54 16.56 7.38
N VAL A 349 57.63 15.99 6.18
CA VAL A 349 58.80 15.25 5.70
C VAL A 349 59.50 16.10 4.64
N PRO A 350 60.76 16.51 4.86
CA PRO A 350 61.52 17.24 3.85
C PRO A 350 62.01 16.28 2.76
N ASP A 351 61.67 16.58 1.51
CA ASP A 351 62.13 15.83 0.33
C ASP A 351 63.35 16.49 -0.33
N TYR A 352 63.46 17.81 -0.19
CA TYR A 352 64.59 18.59 -0.69
C TYR A 352 65.62 18.82 0.41
N ASN A 353 66.87 18.47 0.13
CA ASN A 353 67.95 18.60 1.10
C ASN A 353 68.18 20.07 1.51
N GLY A 354 68.03 20.36 2.80
CA GLY A 354 68.17 21.71 3.34
C GLY A 354 66.97 22.62 3.11
N THR A 355 65.79 22.06 2.77
CA THR A 355 64.57 22.87 2.69
C THR A 355 64.26 23.55 4.03
N ASN A 356 63.79 24.80 3.94
CA ASN A 356 63.25 25.53 5.08
C ASN A 356 61.80 25.97 4.85
N TRP A 357 61.12 25.43 3.83
CA TRP A 357 59.71 25.71 3.55
C TRP A 357 58.83 25.45 4.78
N ARG A 358 57.72 26.19 4.90
CA ARG A 358 56.82 26.10 6.05
C ARG A 358 55.56 25.35 5.65
N ARG A 359 54.98 24.68 6.65
CA ARG A 359 53.62 24.17 6.60
C ARG A 359 52.68 25.12 7.33
N GLY A 360 51.59 25.52 6.68
CA GLY A 360 50.51 26.28 7.31
C GLY A 360 49.74 25.46 8.34
N ASP A 361 49.03 26.15 9.23
CA ASP A 361 48.09 25.49 10.14
C ASP A 361 46.87 24.96 9.35
N PRO A 362 46.26 23.85 9.78
CA PRO A 362 45.07 23.32 9.12
C PRO A 362 43.91 24.31 9.29
N ASN A 363 43.01 24.36 8.31
CA ASN A 363 41.90 25.31 8.34
C ASN A 363 40.53 24.64 8.14
N GLY A 364 39.47 25.37 8.50
CA GLY A 364 38.09 24.98 8.28
C GLY A 364 37.32 26.04 7.51
N PHE A 365 36.36 25.59 6.71
CA PHE A 365 35.55 26.41 5.82
C PHE A 365 34.07 26.07 6.04
N ASP A 366 33.21 27.08 6.03
CA ASP A 366 31.77 26.91 6.02
C ASP A 366 31.24 27.31 4.64
N GLU A 367 31.36 26.38 3.70
CA GLU A 367 31.04 26.64 2.30
C GLU A 367 29.55 26.42 2.01
N PRO A 368 28.93 27.28 1.19
CA PRO A 368 27.57 27.04 0.71
C PRO A 368 27.55 25.84 -0.24
N GLY A 369 26.58 24.95 -0.04
CA GLY A 369 26.42 23.74 -0.84
C GLY A 369 27.40 22.64 -0.43
N SER A 370 27.92 21.91 -1.43
CA SER A 370 28.70 20.68 -1.21
C SER A 370 30.09 20.69 -1.85
N ALA A 371 30.49 21.82 -2.43
CA ALA A 371 31.81 21.99 -3.03
C ALA A 371 32.72 22.78 -2.09
N PHE A 372 34.01 22.47 -2.12
CA PHE A 372 35.04 23.23 -1.44
C PHE A 372 36.34 23.15 -2.25
N ALA A 373 37.33 23.95 -1.90
CA ALA A 373 38.64 23.90 -2.53
C ALA A 373 39.76 24.02 -1.51
N ASP A 374 40.83 23.26 -1.72
CA ASP A 374 42.08 23.41 -0.99
C ASP A 374 43.04 24.30 -1.79
N ALA A 375 43.69 25.24 -1.11
CA ALA A 375 44.59 26.21 -1.73
C ALA A 375 45.99 26.08 -1.12
N ILE A 376 46.92 25.51 -1.90
CA ILE A 376 48.28 25.24 -1.47
C ILE A 376 49.25 26.16 -2.23
N GLN A 377 49.97 26.99 -1.49
CA GLN A 377 50.96 27.92 -2.03
C GLN A 377 52.38 27.32 -1.98
N GLY A 378 53.29 27.90 -2.75
CA GLY A 378 54.72 27.70 -2.58
C GLY A 378 55.24 28.40 -1.33
N GLU A 379 56.32 29.15 -1.46
CA GLU A 379 56.89 29.95 -0.38
C GLU A 379 57.48 31.25 -0.92
N ASP A 380 57.68 32.21 -0.02
CA ASP A 380 58.31 33.48 -0.36
C ASP A 380 59.79 33.32 -0.75
N ALA A 381 60.33 34.34 -1.41
CA ALA A 381 61.69 34.32 -1.97
C ALA A 381 62.83 34.16 -0.94
N SER A 382 62.54 34.20 0.37
CA SER A 382 63.54 33.95 1.42
C SER A 382 63.75 32.46 1.74
N HIS A 383 62.95 31.58 1.14
CA HIS A 383 62.99 30.14 1.38
C HIS A 383 63.78 29.39 0.30
N THR A 384 64.34 28.24 0.69
CA THR A 384 65.13 27.33 -0.13
C THR A 384 64.40 26.00 -0.27
N PRO A 385 64.24 25.46 -1.49
CA PRO A 385 64.56 26.08 -2.79
C PRO A 385 63.61 27.25 -3.10
N LEU A 386 63.99 28.14 -4.03
CA LEU A 386 63.12 29.22 -4.48
C LEU A 386 61.88 28.63 -5.18
N ALA A 387 60.67 28.95 -4.71
CA ALA A 387 59.44 28.56 -5.38
C ALA A 387 59.32 29.28 -6.74
N THR A 388 58.78 28.57 -7.74
CA THR A 388 58.62 29.06 -9.12
C THR A 388 57.22 28.74 -9.64
N CYS A 389 56.88 29.15 -10.87
CA CYS A 389 55.60 28.84 -11.52
C CYS A 389 55.82 28.28 -12.93
N ASP A 390 56.87 27.49 -13.11
CA ASP A 390 57.24 26.89 -14.40
C ASP A 390 56.81 25.42 -14.51
N GLY A 391 56.09 24.91 -13.51
CA GLY A 391 55.67 23.51 -13.43
C GLY A 391 56.77 22.55 -12.95
N ASN A 392 57.90 23.05 -12.43
CA ASN A 392 58.96 22.22 -11.88
C ASN A 392 58.44 21.23 -10.82
N SER A 393 58.67 19.94 -11.09
CA SER A 393 58.17 18.82 -10.29
C SER A 393 59.22 18.23 -9.35
N THR A 394 60.24 18.99 -8.97
CA THR A 394 61.19 18.58 -7.92
C THR A 394 60.49 18.69 -6.57
N ALA A 395 60.37 17.56 -5.85
CA ALA A 395 59.70 17.50 -4.55
C ALA A 395 60.46 18.33 -3.50
N VAL A 396 59.72 19.04 -2.66
CA VAL A 396 60.28 19.89 -1.60
C VAL A 396 59.97 19.36 -0.22
N GLU A 397 58.69 19.13 0.06
CA GLU A 397 58.20 18.58 1.31
C GLU A 397 56.81 17.98 1.13
N HIS A 398 56.45 17.04 2.01
CA HIS A 398 55.11 16.46 2.06
C HIS A 398 54.64 16.13 3.47
N TRP A 399 53.33 15.99 3.63
CA TRP A 399 52.68 15.48 4.84
C TRP A 399 51.29 14.92 4.55
N GLY A 400 50.81 14.05 5.43
CA GLY A 400 49.48 13.49 5.38
C GLY A 400 48.41 14.47 5.84
N GLN A 401 47.26 14.42 5.15
CA GLN A 401 46.07 15.22 5.36
C GLN A 401 44.84 14.33 5.44
N GLU A 402 43.83 14.77 6.16
CA GLU A 402 42.47 14.25 6.03
C GLU A 402 41.45 15.39 5.97
N TRP A 403 40.37 15.16 5.23
CA TRP A 403 39.21 16.04 5.18
C TRP A 403 38.07 15.47 6.00
N ARG A 404 37.44 16.34 6.80
CA ARG A 404 36.28 16.00 7.61
C ARG A 404 35.13 16.97 7.38
N VAL A 405 33.91 16.48 7.53
CA VAL A 405 32.67 17.21 7.30
C VAL A 405 31.77 17.18 8.53
N GLY A 406 31.17 18.33 8.84
CA GLY A 406 30.24 18.54 9.94
C GLY A 406 30.73 19.54 10.99
N SER A 407 31.97 20.03 10.87
CA SER A 407 32.54 21.08 11.72
C SER A 407 33.62 21.84 10.95
N ILE A 408 33.86 23.10 11.31
CA ILE A 408 35.06 23.86 10.91
C ILE A 408 36.24 23.63 11.86
N ALA A 409 36.01 23.00 13.02
CA ALA A 409 37.07 22.67 13.96
C ALA A 409 37.86 21.45 13.45
N THR A 410 39.17 21.65 13.24
CA THR A 410 40.10 20.61 12.81
C THR A 410 39.97 19.32 13.61
N GLY A 411 39.84 18.19 12.89
CA GLY A 411 39.79 16.85 13.46
C GLY A 411 38.40 16.38 13.87
N PHE A 412 37.36 17.21 13.74
CA PHE A 412 35.98 16.87 14.09
C PHE A 412 35.11 16.56 12.87
N GLY A 413 34.08 15.73 13.07
CA GLY A 413 33.11 15.36 12.03
C GLY A 413 33.43 14.06 11.30
N SER A 414 32.61 13.75 10.30
CA SER A 414 32.78 12.57 9.44
C SER A 414 34.00 12.73 8.54
N ARG A 415 34.93 11.79 8.62
CA ARG A 415 36.08 11.74 7.72
C ARG A 415 35.64 11.31 6.33
N ILE A 416 36.01 12.07 5.31
CA ILE A 416 35.57 11.85 3.93
C ILE A 416 36.72 11.50 2.97
N GLN A 417 37.94 11.92 3.28
CA GLN A 417 39.14 11.66 2.48
C GLN A 417 40.38 11.64 3.37
N THR A 418 41.37 10.83 2.97
CA THR A 418 42.76 11.00 3.38
C THR A 418 43.62 11.16 2.14
N ASP A 419 44.65 11.99 2.21
CA ASP A 419 45.59 12.18 1.12
C ASP A 419 46.95 12.66 1.66
N THR A 420 47.89 12.94 0.76
CA THR A 420 49.20 13.51 1.08
C THR A 420 49.41 14.76 0.25
N ILE A 421 49.53 15.91 0.92
CA ILE A 421 49.97 17.14 0.27
C ILE A 421 51.44 16.96 -0.09
N GLN A 422 51.73 17.06 -1.38
CA GLN A 422 53.09 17.12 -1.89
C GLN A 422 53.33 18.50 -2.49
N LYS A 423 54.25 19.26 -1.91
CA LYS A 423 54.77 20.49 -2.49
C LYS A 423 55.97 20.19 -3.39
N TYR A 424 55.98 20.81 -4.56
CA TYR A 424 57.09 20.83 -5.50
C TYR A 424 57.56 22.27 -5.70
N ILE A 425 58.73 22.45 -6.30
CA ILE A 425 59.27 23.79 -6.59
C ILE A 425 58.29 24.66 -7.40
N GLY A 426 57.56 24.08 -8.36
CA GLY A 426 56.71 24.83 -9.31
C GLY A 426 55.19 24.64 -9.16
N ARG A 427 54.73 23.78 -8.23
CA ARG A 427 53.32 23.44 -8.02
C ARG A 427 53.12 22.63 -6.73
N ALA A 428 51.87 22.44 -6.31
CA ALA A 428 51.52 21.45 -5.30
C ALA A 428 50.52 20.43 -5.86
N THR A 429 50.30 19.34 -5.15
CA THR A 429 49.24 18.37 -5.50
C THR A 429 48.82 17.56 -4.29
N HIS A 430 47.63 16.99 -4.35
CA HIS A 430 47.21 15.92 -3.44
C HIS A 430 47.56 14.58 -4.09
N THR A 431 48.36 13.78 -3.38
CA THR A 431 48.76 12.42 -3.77
C THR A 431 48.12 11.42 -2.84
N SER A 432 48.13 10.12 -3.20
CA SER A 432 47.63 9.05 -2.34
C SER A 432 46.20 9.27 -1.83
N ILE A 433 45.35 9.89 -2.65
CA ILE A 433 43.95 10.20 -2.32
C ILE A 433 43.18 8.89 -2.12
N VAL A 434 42.61 8.73 -0.93
CA VAL A 434 41.70 7.63 -0.59
C VAL A 434 40.34 8.23 -0.24
N SER A 435 39.33 7.89 -1.05
CA SER A 435 37.99 8.46 -0.97
C SER A 435 36.95 7.42 -1.40
N PRO A 436 35.98 7.06 -0.52
CA PRO A 436 35.89 7.48 0.87
C PRO A 436 37.07 7.00 1.71
N ALA A 437 37.40 7.75 2.75
CA ALA A 437 38.37 7.31 3.75
C ALA A 437 37.85 6.05 4.47
N PRO A 438 38.74 5.08 4.79
CA PRO A 438 38.37 3.84 5.47
C PRO A 438 37.91 4.04 6.92
#